data_AF-A0A395YG22-F1
#
_entry.id   AF-A0A395YG22-F1
#
_cell.length_a   1.000
_cell.length_b   1.000
_cell.length_c   1.000
_cell.angle_alpha   90.00
_cell.angle_beta   90.00
_cell.angle_gamma   90.00
#
_symmetry.space_group_name_H-M   'P 1'
#
loop_
_entity.id
_entity.type
_entity.pdbx_description
1 polymer ?
#
loop_
_entity_poly.entity_id
_entity_poly.type
_entity_poly.pdbx_seq_one_letter_code
_entity_poly.pdbx_strand_id
1 'polypeptide(L)'
;MGIKSKDKTDWTESDEQYFEYALGNGSSNSNSNSGTPGTAGWKSNSTGWWYQNADGSYPANAWLFVDNNWFHFDGNGYMQTGWITDGGNRFYLNPNSDGTKGRMVTGWWIINGKYYYFNPVSNGSRGALVTNTIIDGVYRVGADGAWIQ
;
A
#
# COMPACT_ATOMS: atom_id res chain seq x y z
N MET A 1 -65.45 19.48 1.18
CA MET A 1 -64.28 19.13 2.01
C MET A 1 -63.03 19.28 1.16
N GLY A 2 -62.07 20.10 1.62
CA GLY A 2 -60.66 20.10 1.22
C GLY A 2 -60.28 20.68 -0.16
N ILE A 3 -59.78 21.91 -0.17
CA ILE A 3 -59.04 22.55 -1.27
C ILE A 3 -57.55 22.62 -0.88
N LYS A 4 -56.66 22.67 -1.88
CA LYS A 4 -55.29 23.27 -1.95
C LYS A 4 -54.19 22.22 -2.19
N SER A 5 -53.08 22.47 -2.87
CA SER A 5 -52.55 23.44 -3.84
C SER A 5 -51.15 22.89 -4.20
N LYS A 6 -50.63 23.14 -5.41
CA LYS A 6 -49.24 22.83 -5.80
C LYS A 6 -48.27 23.87 -5.22
N ASP A 7 -47.09 23.44 -4.72
CA ASP A 7 -45.76 24.10 -4.72
C ASP A 7 -44.75 23.15 -4.02
N LYS A 8 -43.63 22.73 -4.62
CA LYS A 8 -42.27 23.33 -4.72
C LYS A 8 -41.50 23.41 -3.38
N THR A 9 -40.22 23.00 -3.47
CA THR A 9 -39.09 23.15 -2.53
C THR A 9 -39.11 22.38 -1.21
N ASP A 10 -38.23 21.37 -1.10
CA ASP A 10 -37.56 21.02 0.17
C ASP A 10 -36.05 20.91 -0.10
N TRP A 11 -35.42 22.07 -0.15
CA TRP A 11 -34.00 22.22 0.18
C TRP A 11 -33.96 22.64 1.65
N THR A 12 -33.34 21.83 2.51
CA THR A 12 -32.74 22.32 3.75
C THR A 12 -31.26 21.98 3.70
N GLU A 13 -30.51 22.87 3.07
CA GLU A 13 -29.07 22.98 3.27
C GLU A 13 -28.88 23.84 4.53
N SER A 14 -28.37 23.25 5.61
CA SER A 14 -27.58 23.91 6.66
C SER A 14 -27.45 22.96 7.85
N ASP A 15 -26.35 22.22 7.86
CA ASP A 15 -25.57 21.99 9.07
C ASP A 15 -24.15 21.73 8.60
N GLU A 16 -23.47 22.82 8.23
CA GLU A 16 -22.02 22.88 8.26
C GLU A 16 -21.57 22.50 9.68
N GLN A 17 -21.17 21.25 9.91
CA GLN A 17 -20.39 20.95 11.10
C GLN A 17 -18.93 21.23 10.82
N TYR A 18 -18.57 22.46 11.20
CA TYR A 18 -17.23 22.90 11.53
C TYR A 18 -16.44 21.79 12.24
N PHE A 19 -15.36 21.32 11.61
CA PHE A 19 -14.33 20.62 12.39
C PHE A 19 -13.60 21.67 13.22
N GLU A 20 -14.03 21.83 14.47
CA GLU A 20 -13.27 22.56 15.48
C GLU A 20 -11.94 21.84 15.75
N TYR A 21 -10.86 22.59 15.60
CA TYR A 21 -9.55 22.23 16.15
C TYR A 21 -9.61 22.41 17.67
N ALA A 22 -9.96 21.35 18.39
CA ALA A 22 -9.90 21.33 19.85
C ALA A 22 -8.72 20.47 20.34
N LEU A 23 -7.68 21.15 20.83
CA LEU A 23 -6.73 20.60 21.79
C LEU A 23 -7.49 20.34 23.10
N GLY A 24 -7.47 19.12 23.66
CA GLY A 24 -8.02 18.93 24.99
C GLY A 24 -8.28 17.48 25.40
N ASN A 25 -7.36 16.98 26.22
CA ASN A 25 -7.37 15.74 26.99
C ASN A 25 -8.74 15.36 27.61
N GLY A 26 -9.15 14.09 27.53
CA GLY A 26 -10.23 13.57 28.39
C GLY A 26 -10.93 12.28 27.98
N SER A 27 -10.30 11.14 28.32
CA SER A 27 -10.91 9.84 28.64
C SER A 27 -12.14 9.38 27.84
N SER A 28 -11.95 8.44 26.90
CA SER A 28 -13.04 7.72 26.24
C SER A 28 -13.07 6.26 26.68
N ASN A 29 -14.05 5.93 27.52
CA ASN A 29 -14.57 4.58 27.65
C ASN A 29 -15.47 4.33 26.42
N SER A 30 -15.02 3.50 25.48
CA SER A 30 -15.76 3.24 24.24
C SER A 30 -16.01 1.75 24.06
N ASN A 31 -17.20 1.33 24.53
CA ASN A 31 -17.82 0.07 24.15
C ASN A 31 -18.05 0.08 22.63
N SER A 32 -17.23 -0.70 21.92
CA SER A 32 -17.14 -0.69 20.47
C SER A 32 -18.08 -1.73 19.87
N ASN A 33 -19.16 -1.28 19.21
CA ASN A 33 -19.75 -2.06 18.12
C ASN A 33 -20.63 -1.18 17.22
N SER A 34 -20.14 -0.79 16.03
CA SER A 34 -20.98 -0.42 14.89
C SER A 34 -20.13 -0.33 13.61
N GLY A 35 -20.32 -1.30 12.72
CA GLY A 35 -19.68 -1.37 11.41
C GLY A 35 -20.23 -0.32 10.45
N THR A 36 -19.58 0.84 10.41
CA THR A 36 -19.67 1.77 9.29
C THR A 36 -18.60 1.35 8.26
N PRO A 37 -18.92 1.17 6.97
CA PRO A 37 -17.92 0.92 5.93
C PRO A 37 -16.86 2.03 5.98
N GLY A 38 -15.63 1.67 6.29
CA GLY A 38 -14.53 2.64 6.39
C GLY A 38 -13.99 2.97 5.00
N THR A 39 -13.57 4.20 4.76
CA THR A 39 -12.88 4.55 3.51
C THR A 39 -11.61 3.72 3.36
N ALA A 40 -11.43 3.08 2.19
CA ALA A 40 -10.20 2.35 1.89
C ALA A 40 -9.00 3.29 1.91
N GLY A 41 -7.86 2.80 2.41
CA GLY A 41 -6.64 3.59 2.41
C GLY A 41 -5.57 3.12 3.39
N TRP A 42 -4.44 3.80 3.29
CA TRP A 42 -3.29 3.61 4.16
C TRP A 42 -3.61 4.05 5.59
N LYS A 43 -3.21 3.22 6.54
CA LYS A 43 -3.28 3.47 7.98
C LYS A 43 -1.93 3.13 8.61
N SER A 44 -1.65 3.69 9.77
CA SER A 44 -0.42 3.39 10.50
C SER A 44 -0.57 3.48 12.01
N ASN A 45 0.29 2.76 12.72
CA ASN A 45 0.48 2.81 14.16
C ASN A 45 1.98 2.66 14.49
N SER A 46 2.31 2.46 15.77
CA SER A 46 3.70 2.29 16.23
C SER A 46 4.42 1.08 15.63
N THR A 47 3.69 0.06 15.18
CA THR A 47 4.27 -1.15 14.58
C THR A 47 4.59 -0.95 13.11
N GLY A 48 3.71 -0.26 12.38
CA GLY A 48 3.92 -0.05 10.95
C GLY A 48 2.68 0.43 10.21
N TRP A 49 2.76 0.32 8.88
CA TRP A 49 1.69 0.70 7.96
C TRP A 49 0.88 -0.52 7.55
N TRP A 50 -0.43 -0.38 7.35
CA TRP A 50 -1.27 -1.37 6.68
C TRP A 50 -2.21 -0.67 5.70
N TYR A 51 -2.83 -1.45 4.81
CA TYR A 51 -3.89 -0.95 3.94
C TYR A 51 -5.23 -1.49 4.41
N GLN A 52 -6.17 -0.60 4.71
CA GLN A 52 -7.54 -0.97 5.03
C GLN A 52 -8.37 -0.92 3.74
N ASN A 53 -9.10 -1.99 3.44
CA ASN A 53 -10.09 -2.04 2.37
C ASN A 53 -11.38 -1.32 2.78
N ALA A 54 -12.27 -1.06 1.80
CA ALA A 54 -13.52 -0.34 2.06
C ALA A 54 -14.48 -1.10 3.00
N ASP A 55 -14.38 -2.43 3.03
CA ASP A 55 -15.13 -3.32 3.91
C ASP A 55 -14.49 -3.47 5.31
N GLY A 56 -13.38 -2.77 5.56
CA GLY A 56 -12.62 -2.86 6.82
C GLY A 56 -11.61 -4.01 6.89
N SER A 57 -11.57 -4.90 5.88
CA SER A 57 -10.55 -5.95 5.79
C SER A 57 -9.17 -5.38 5.45
N TYR A 58 -8.12 -6.20 5.52
CA TYR A 58 -6.75 -5.81 5.15
C TYR A 58 -5.99 -7.01 4.55
N PRO A 59 -5.02 -6.76 3.66
CA PRO A 59 -4.16 -7.83 3.12
C PRO A 59 -3.22 -8.36 4.19
N ALA A 60 -3.01 -9.68 4.22
CA ALA A 60 -2.03 -10.35 5.07
C ALA A 60 -1.40 -11.52 4.31
N ASN A 61 -0.07 -11.66 4.39
CA ASN A 61 0.73 -12.55 3.53
C ASN A 61 0.36 -12.40 2.04
N ALA A 62 0.18 -11.16 1.60
CA ALA A 62 -0.42 -10.87 0.31
C ALA A 62 0.19 -9.64 -0.35
N TRP A 63 0.18 -9.69 -1.67
CA TRP A 63 0.45 -8.53 -2.53
C TRP A 63 -0.82 -7.68 -2.69
N LEU A 64 -0.65 -6.36 -2.71
CA LEU A 64 -1.69 -5.41 -3.06
C LEU A 64 -1.17 -4.44 -4.11
N PHE A 65 -1.98 -4.19 -5.14
CA PHE A 65 -1.71 -3.16 -6.13
C PHE A 65 -2.59 -1.93 -5.85
N VAL A 66 -1.97 -0.81 -5.52
CA VAL A 66 -2.65 0.46 -5.25
C VAL A 66 -1.82 1.61 -5.81
N ASP A 67 -2.49 2.62 -6.37
CA ASP A 67 -1.87 3.79 -6.97
C ASP A 67 -0.75 3.46 -7.96
N ASN A 68 -0.98 2.45 -8.80
CA ASN A 68 -0.04 1.94 -9.80
C ASN A 68 1.26 1.34 -9.22
N ASN A 69 1.26 0.93 -7.95
CA ASN A 69 2.40 0.34 -7.27
C ASN A 69 2.01 -0.96 -6.55
N TRP A 70 2.94 -1.92 -6.53
CA TRP A 70 2.80 -3.15 -5.75
C TRP A 70 3.40 -2.97 -4.37
N PHE A 71 2.71 -3.52 -3.37
CA PHE A 71 3.14 -3.59 -1.97
C PHE A 71 2.93 -5.02 -1.48
N HIS A 72 3.69 -5.44 -0.48
CA HIS A 72 3.52 -6.74 0.15
C HIS A 72 3.33 -6.57 1.66
N PHE A 73 2.48 -7.40 2.24
CA PHE A 73 2.09 -7.35 3.65
C PHE A 73 2.45 -8.67 4.33
N ASP A 74 2.96 -8.58 5.57
CA ASP A 74 3.28 -9.74 6.38
C ASP A 74 2.00 -10.45 6.89
N GLY A 75 2.17 -11.53 7.65
CA GLY A 75 1.04 -12.30 8.18
C GLY A 75 0.15 -11.58 9.18
N ASN A 76 0.60 -10.44 9.72
CA ASN A 76 -0.18 -9.57 10.59
C ASN A 76 -0.82 -8.40 9.82
N GLY A 77 -0.60 -8.33 8.52
CA GLY A 77 -1.09 -7.27 7.65
C GLY A 77 -0.27 -5.99 7.66
N TYR A 78 0.96 -6.01 8.19
CA TYR A 78 1.85 -4.87 8.13
C TYR A 78 2.67 -4.88 6.83
N MET A 79 2.74 -3.71 6.19
CA MET A 79 3.50 -3.48 4.96
C MET A 79 4.97 -3.77 5.21
N GLN A 80 5.54 -4.63 4.39
CA GLN A 80 6.95 -4.99 4.43
C GLN A 80 7.80 -3.97 3.65
N THR A 81 9.09 -3.91 3.99
CA THR A 81 10.12 -3.14 3.27
C THR A 81 11.40 -3.96 3.16
N GLY A 82 12.27 -3.62 2.21
CA GLY A 82 13.52 -4.32 1.97
C GLY A 82 13.32 -5.63 1.20
N TRP A 83 14.23 -6.58 1.42
CA TRP A 83 14.20 -7.87 0.78
C TRP A 83 13.06 -8.74 1.31
N ILE A 84 12.29 -9.33 0.41
CA ILE A 84 11.31 -10.38 0.73
C ILE A 84 11.50 -11.58 -0.19
N THR A 85 10.99 -12.73 0.25
CA THR A 85 10.89 -13.93 -0.58
C THR A 85 9.45 -14.38 -0.61
N ASP A 86 8.89 -14.53 -1.81
CA ASP A 86 7.53 -14.99 -2.03
C ASP A 86 7.49 -15.95 -3.22
N GLY A 87 6.81 -17.09 -3.07
CA GLY A 87 6.74 -18.12 -4.12
C GLY A 87 8.10 -18.61 -4.64
N GLY A 88 9.15 -18.59 -3.82
CA GLY A 88 10.52 -18.94 -4.22
C GLY A 88 11.29 -17.85 -4.98
N ASN A 89 10.66 -16.71 -5.26
CA ASN A 89 11.27 -15.56 -5.90
C ASN A 89 11.65 -14.51 -4.84
N ARG A 90 12.75 -13.79 -5.08
CA ARG A 90 13.18 -12.68 -4.23
C ARG A 90 12.70 -11.36 -4.83
N PHE A 91 12.20 -10.46 -4.01
CA PHE A 91 11.76 -9.12 -4.39
C PHE A 91 12.41 -8.09 -3.48
N TYR A 92 12.34 -6.82 -3.90
CA TYR A 92 12.76 -5.71 -3.06
C TYR A 92 11.68 -4.63 -3.01
N LEU A 93 11.31 -4.26 -1.79
CA LEU A 93 10.33 -3.22 -1.50
C LEU A 93 11.10 -2.01 -0.99
N ASN A 94 10.85 -0.82 -1.56
CA ASN A 94 11.67 0.34 -1.25
C ASN A 94 11.60 0.71 0.26
N PRO A 95 12.69 0.70 1.02
CA PRO A 95 12.66 1.07 2.44
C PRO A 95 12.70 2.59 2.68
N ASN A 96 12.98 3.39 1.65
CA ASN A 96 13.19 4.83 1.77
C ASN A 96 11.89 5.56 2.15
N SER A 97 12.00 6.52 3.05
CA SER A 97 10.87 7.34 3.52
C SER A 97 10.72 8.62 2.70
N ASP A 98 10.72 8.50 1.38
CA ASP A 98 10.68 9.59 0.38
C ASP A 98 9.32 9.66 -0.35
N GLY A 99 8.27 9.12 0.25
CA GLY A 99 6.96 8.93 -0.38
C GLY A 99 6.85 7.68 -1.26
N THR A 100 7.94 6.91 -1.41
CA THR A 100 7.95 5.65 -2.16
C THR A 100 8.14 4.40 -1.30
N LYS A 101 8.11 4.56 0.02
CA LYS A 101 8.24 3.46 0.99
C LYS A 101 7.27 2.32 0.69
N GLY A 102 7.77 1.09 0.74
CA GLY A 102 7.02 -0.15 0.51
C GLY A 102 6.76 -0.50 -0.95
N ARG A 103 6.97 0.44 -1.89
CA ARG A 103 6.74 0.16 -3.31
C ARG A 103 7.73 -0.89 -3.81
N MET A 104 7.21 -1.92 -4.47
CA MET A 104 8.02 -2.93 -5.15
C MET A 104 8.85 -2.30 -6.27
N VAL A 105 10.13 -2.60 -6.29
CA VAL A 105 11.04 -2.08 -7.31
C VAL A 105 11.02 -2.92 -8.59
N THR A 106 11.37 -2.29 -9.71
CA THR A 106 11.60 -2.94 -11.01
C THR A 106 12.80 -2.30 -11.71
N GLY A 107 13.43 -3.01 -12.63
CA GLY A 107 14.61 -2.57 -13.35
C GLY A 107 15.88 -2.61 -12.50
N TRP A 108 16.89 -1.81 -12.89
CA TRP A 108 18.16 -1.72 -12.18
C TRP A 108 18.04 -0.91 -10.88
N TRP A 109 18.56 -1.47 -9.79
CA TRP A 109 18.62 -0.83 -8.48
C TRP A 109 19.96 -1.08 -7.80
N ILE A 110 20.44 -0.07 -7.06
CA ILE A 110 21.63 -0.19 -6.21
C ILE A 110 21.18 -0.47 -4.78
N ILE A 111 21.62 -1.59 -4.22
CA ILE A 111 21.31 -2.00 -2.85
C ILE A 111 22.63 -2.37 -2.19
N ASN A 112 23.00 -1.63 -1.13
CA ASN A 112 24.27 -1.81 -0.40
C ASN A 112 25.50 -1.84 -1.33
N GLY A 113 25.57 -0.92 -2.30
CA GLY A 113 26.69 -0.78 -3.23
C GLY A 113 26.76 -1.82 -4.34
N LYS A 114 25.79 -2.73 -4.45
CA LYS A 114 25.69 -3.73 -5.53
C LYS A 114 24.50 -3.41 -6.43
N TYR A 115 24.66 -3.66 -7.74
CA TYR A 115 23.59 -3.51 -8.72
C TYR A 115 22.80 -4.81 -8.83
N TYR A 116 21.47 -4.71 -8.81
CA TYR A 116 20.53 -5.80 -8.98
C TYR A 116 19.51 -5.43 -10.04
N TYR A 117 19.04 -6.42 -10.79
CA TYR A 117 18.00 -6.24 -11.80
C TYR A 117 16.72 -6.99 -11.41
N PHE A 118 15.61 -6.27 -11.34
CA PHE A 118 14.30 -6.81 -11.02
C PHE A 118 13.43 -6.79 -12.28
N ASN A 119 12.76 -7.88 -12.61
CA ASN A 119 12.04 -8.04 -13.87
C ASN A 119 10.96 -6.95 -14.07
N PRO A 120 11.05 -6.08 -15.08
CA PRO A 120 10.04 -5.05 -15.33
C PRO A 120 8.84 -5.55 -16.15
N VAL A 121 8.84 -6.79 -16.62
CA VAL A 121 7.82 -7.31 -17.53
C VAL A 121 6.62 -7.84 -16.75
N SER A 122 5.41 -7.40 -17.13
CA SER A 122 4.15 -7.85 -16.55
C SER A 122 3.72 -9.23 -17.07
N ASN A 123 4.54 -10.26 -16.83
CA ASN A 123 4.32 -11.64 -17.29
C ASN A 123 4.16 -12.66 -16.14
N GLY A 124 3.69 -12.18 -14.97
CA GLY A 124 3.56 -13.01 -13.75
C GLY A 124 4.83 -13.10 -12.90
N SER A 125 5.97 -12.59 -13.39
CA SER A 125 7.22 -12.52 -12.61
C SER A 125 7.75 -11.08 -12.44
N ARG A 126 6.89 -10.08 -12.64
CA ARG A 126 7.25 -8.66 -12.46
C ARG A 126 7.78 -8.44 -11.04
N GLY A 127 8.91 -7.74 -10.92
CA GLY A 127 9.58 -7.42 -9.67
C GLY A 127 10.44 -8.54 -9.11
N ALA A 128 10.41 -9.75 -9.67
CA ALA A 128 11.29 -10.82 -9.24
C ALA A 128 12.75 -10.49 -9.59
N LEU A 129 13.67 -10.74 -8.65
CA LEU A 129 15.10 -10.61 -8.83
C LEU A 129 15.57 -11.58 -9.92
N VAL A 130 16.26 -11.04 -10.92
CA VAL A 130 16.87 -11.84 -11.97
C VAL A 130 18.25 -12.33 -11.51
N THR A 131 18.53 -13.62 -11.72
CA THR A 131 19.77 -14.28 -11.30
C THR A 131 20.33 -15.16 -12.43
N ASN A 132 21.63 -15.47 -12.37
CA ASN A 132 22.29 -16.45 -13.26
C ASN A 132 22.04 -16.24 -14.77
N THR A 133 22.03 -15.00 -15.24
CA THR A 133 21.75 -14.69 -16.66
C THR A 133 22.43 -13.40 -17.11
N ILE A 134 22.23 -13.02 -18.37
CA ILE A 134 22.72 -11.78 -18.98
C ILE A 134 21.52 -10.88 -19.30
N ILE A 135 21.55 -9.65 -18.79
CA ILE A 135 20.55 -8.61 -19.09
C ILE A 135 21.01 -7.82 -20.32
N ASP A 136 20.11 -7.63 -21.27
CA ASP A 136 20.33 -6.88 -22.51
C ASP A 136 21.56 -7.33 -23.32
N GLY A 137 21.96 -8.60 -23.19
CA GLY A 137 23.13 -9.18 -23.86
C GLY A 137 24.49 -8.67 -23.36
N VAL A 138 24.52 -7.82 -22.32
CA VAL A 138 25.75 -7.16 -21.85
C VAL A 138 26.03 -7.39 -20.37
N TYR A 139 25.02 -7.35 -19.51
CA TYR A 139 25.23 -7.30 -18.06
C TYR A 139 24.99 -8.67 -17.41
N ARG A 140 26.06 -9.38 -17.02
CA ARG A 140 25.96 -10.67 -16.34
C ARG A 140 25.61 -10.49 -14.86
N VAL A 141 24.55 -11.15 -14.40
CA VAL A 141 24.18 -11.22 -12.97
C VAL A 141 24.46 -12.61 -12.39
N GLY A 142 24.97 -12.66 -11.17
CA GLY A 142 25.34 -13.89 -10.47
C GLY A 142 24.16 -14.64 -9.85
N ALA A 143 24.49 -15.70 -9.10
CA ALA A 143 23.50 -16.49 -8.37
C ALA A 143 22.83 -15.70 -7.23
N ASP A 144 23.53 -14.73 -6.65
CA ASP A 144 22.98 -13.81 -5.66
C ASP A 144 22.16 -12.67 -6.30
N GLY A 145 22.14 -12.59 -7.63
CA GLY A 145 21.49 -11.55 -8.44
C GLY A 145 22.31 -10.28 -8.60
N ALA A 146 23.51 -10.19 -8.01
CA ALA A 146 24.36 -9.03 -8.17
C ALA A 146 24.99 -9.00 -9.57
N TRP A 147 25.05 -7.82 -10.18
CA TRP A 147 25.82 -7.61 -11.40
C TRP A 147 27.31 -7.92 -11.16
N ILE A 148 27.89 -8.63 -12.11
CA ILE A 148 29.30 -9.01 -12.15
C ILE A 148 29.94 -8.17 -13.25
N GLN A 149 30.91 -7.35 -12.83
CA GLN A 149 31.73 -6.53 -13.71
C GLN A 149 32.80 -7.37 -14.41
#